data_AF-A0A6C0F2Q3-F1
#
_entry.id   AF-A0A6C0F2Q3-F1
#
_cell.length_a   1.000
_cell.length_b   1.000
_cell.length_c   1.000
_cell.angle_alpha   90.00
_cell.angle_beta   90.00
_cell.angle_gamma   90.00
#
_symmetry.space_group_name_H-M   'P 1'
#
loop_
_entity.id
_entity.type
_entity.pdbx_description
1 polymer ?
#
loop_
_entity_poly.entity_id
_entity_poly.type
_entity_poly.pdbx_seq_one_letter_code
_entity_poly.pdbx_strand_id
1 'polypeptide(L)'
;MILTRYLYDKEQVEHSLFVALLNRDAERAKFWIYELYHSGFKQESFIMVWRLYYQLYAGFFVNLESLLKQQTLEWLADNTHDWTIGTIVENMARCETCIEFYRISRGELSAPPGLSHWVDRILAIERGNLGPLPSEYFKVFDEFVAKNGCFKVKGKKARDSFYDTFEKIKFLPLEILKYACIARMFTGVFLLDSGNGFDRKVYIILQKKDVVVYKNKPFVQNKSWRILRRECKYPLDLAPDYCGLPANESDWLNHAYNSPIWRQRIEKYGGSLTDEGIVVFDNEDNEEQFHIWYNMEIDEQPKCVIEKWRGVNSNLEKYACEPFNAWASTYTLEV
;
A
#
# COMPACT_ATOMS: atom_id res chain seq x y z
N MET A 1 -6.69 12.55 11.43
CA MET A 1 -5.61 11.60 11.70
C MET A 1 -6.17 10.30 12.28
N ILE A 2 -5.62 9.16 11.88
CA ILE A 2 -6.00 7.82 12.37
C ILE A 2 -4.75 7.12 12.91
N LEU A 3 -4.81 6.58 14.13
CA LEU A 3 -3.67 5.90 14.75
C LEU A 3 -3.75 4.38 14.64
N THR A 4 -2.63 3.73 14.32
CA THR A 4 -2.51 2.26 14.22
C THR A 4 -2.43 1.58 15.59
N ARG A 5 -2.35 0.25 15.62
CA ARG A 5 -2.27 -0.56 16.86
C ARG A 5 -1.11 -0.15 17.79
N TYR A 6 -0.02 0.38 17.24
CA TYR A 6 1.13 0.90 17.98
C TYR A 6 1.24 2.42 17.94
N LEU A 7 0.11 3.09 17.68
CA LEU A 7 -0.06 4.54 17.73
C LEU A 7 0.80 5.30 16.72
N TYR A 8 1.20 4.66 15.63
CA TYR A 8 1.73 5.37 14.48
C TYR A 8 0.60 6.07 13.72
N ASP A 9 0.89 7.21 13.10
CA ASP A 9 -0.02 7.79 12.11
C ASP A 9 -0.15 6.86 10.90
N LYS A 10 -1.38 6.43 10.59
CA LYS A 10 -1.68 5.48 9.51
C LYS A 10 -1.14 5.96 8.16
N GLU A 11 -1.28 7.24 7.82
CA GLU A 11 -0.80 7.76 6.53
C GLU A 11 0.72 7.68 6.44
N GLN A 12 1.41 7.95 7.54
CA GLN A 12 2.86 7.84 7.61
C GLN A 12 3.34 6.38 7.62
N VAL A 13 2.54 5.44 8.14
CA VAL A 13 2.81 4.00 7.99
C VAL A 13 2.69 3.56 6.52
N GLU A 14 1.68 4.05 5.80
CA GLU A 14 1.55 3.81 4.35
C GLU A 14 2.75 4.37 3.58
N HIS A 15 3.19 5.59 3.92
CA HIS A 15 4.38 6.19 3.33
C HIS A 15 5.67 5.44 3.69
N SER A 16 5.78 4.96 4.93
CA SER A 16 6.93 4.17 5.39
C SER A 16 7.02 2.81 4.67
N LEU A 17 5.88 2.20 4.34
CA LEU A 17 5.84 1.01 3.47
C LEU A 17 6.36 1.35 2.07
N PHE A 18 5.91 2.45 1.48
CA PHE A 18 6.38 2.91 0.18
C PHE A 18 7.91 3.13 0.16
N VAL A 19 8.45 3.84 1.16
CA VAL A 19 9.89 4.08 1.30
C VAL A 19 10.67 2.79 1.54
N ALA A 20 10.15 1.87 2.34
CA ALA A 20 10.79 0.56 2.55
C ALA A 20 10.89 -0.25 1.25
N LEU A 21 9.85 -0.22 0.41
CA LEU A 21 9.87 -0.85 -0.91
C LEU A 21 10.88 -0.21 -1.87
N LEU A 22 10.98 1.13 -1.90
CA LEU A 22 12.00 1.83 -2.70
C LEU A 22 13.43 1.48 -2.27
N ASN A 23 13.65 1.29 -0.96
CA ASN A 23 14.93 0.83 -0.44
C ASN A 23 15.14 -0.68 -0.57
N ARG A 24 14.16 -1.42 -1.08
CA ARG A 24 14.17 -2.89 -1.18
C ARG A 24 14.43 -3.56 0.18
N ASP A 25 13.96 -2.92 1.25
CA ASP A 25 14.05 -3.41 2.63
C ASP A 25 12.83 -4.28 2.95
N ALA A 26 12.95 -5.58 2.69
CA ALA A 26 11.87 -6.53 2.89
C ALA A 26 11.45 -6.64 4.37
N GLU A 27 12.36 -6.46 5.33
CA GLU A 27 12.03 -6.57 6.75
C GLU A 27 11.17 -5.40 7.22
N ARG A 28 11.56 -4.16 6.87
CA ARG A 28 10.76 -2.96 7.15
C ARG A 28 9.44 -2.97 6.40
N ALA A 29 9.45 -3.36 5.13
CA ALA A 29 8.23 -3.43 4.33
C ALA A 29 7.22 -4.41 4.96
N LYS A 30 7.66 -5.59 5.40
CA LYS A 30 6.82 -6.54 6.15
C LYS A 30 6.34 -5.95 7.49
N PHE A 31 7.20 -5.26 8.23
CA PHE A 31 6.78 -4.61 9.47
C PHE A 31 5.63 -3.63 9.24
N TRP A 32 5.76 -2.72 8.26
CA TRP A 32 4.75 -1.69 8.00
C TRP A 32 3.45 -2.26 7.45
N ILE A 33 3.50 -3.24 6.54
CA ILE A 33 2.26 -3.84 6.04
C ILE A 33 1.53 -4.62 7.14
N TYR A 34 2.25 -5.31 8.03
CA TYR A 34 1.62 -5.99 9.17
C TYR A 34 1.14 -5.02 10.24
N GLU A 35 1.75 -3.85 10.37
CA GLU A 35 1.24 -2.78 11.22
C GLU A 35 -0.15 -2.33 10.75
N LEU A 36 -0.34 -2.07 9.45
CA LEU A 36 -1.65 -1.75 8.88
C LEU A 36 -2.63 -2.93 9.03
N TYR A 37 -2.22 -4.12 8.58
CA TYR A 37 -3.08 -5.30 8.53
C TYR A 37 -3.62 -5.68 9.91
N HIS A 38 -2.77 -5.69 10.93
CA HIS A 38 -3.17 -6.04 12.29
C HIS A 38 -3.76 -4.88 13.09
N SER A 39 -3.72 -3.66 12.56
CA SER A 39 -4.55 -2.55 13.05
C SER A 39 -6.03 -2.68 12.60
N GLY A 40 -6.33 -3.72 11.83
CA GLY A 40 -7.68 -4.03 11.37
C GLY A 40 -7.96 -3.57 9.94
N PHE A 41 -7.04 -2.85 9.30
CA PHE A 41 -7.13 -2.40 7.91
C PHE A 41 -6.77 -3.52 6.92
N LYS A 42 -7.38 -4.70 7.09
CA LYS A 42 -6.96 -5.92 6.37
C LYS A 42 -7.13 -5.77 4.86
N GLN A 43 -8.32 -5.37 4.41
CA GLN A 43 -8.61 -5.22 2.99
C GLN A 43 -7.82 -4.05 2.38
N GLU A 44 -7.72 -2.94 3.11
CA GLU A 44 -6.97 -1.76 2.74
C GLU A 44 -5.47 -2.05 2.60
N SER A 45 -4.93 -2.98 3.38
CA SER A 45 -3.56 -3.46 3.23
C SER A 45 -3.35 -4.14 1.87
N PHE A 46 -4.31 -4.94 1.40
CA PHE A 46 -4.26 -5.51 0.05
C PHE A 46 -4.42 -4.44 -1.03
N ILE A 47 -5.35 -3.50 -0.86
CA ILE A 47 -5.52 -2.35 -1.75
C ILE A 47 -4.21 -1.57 -1.89
N MET A 48 -3.52 -1.32 -0.77
CA MET A 48 -2.24 -0.62 -0.73
C MET A 48 -1.16 -1.34 -1.54
N VAL A 49 -0.96 -2.65 -1.34
CA VAL A 49 0.07 -3.39 -2.10
C VAL A 49 -0.26 -3.51 -3.59
N TRP A 50 -1.55 -3.61 -3.96
CA TRP A 50 -1.98 -3.59 -5.35
C TRP A 50 -1.74 -2.24 -6.02
N ARG A 51 -2.07 -1.15 -5.32
CA ARG A 51 -1.77 0.23 -5.75
C ARG A 51 -0.28 0.40 -6.00
N LEU A 52 0.55 0.05 -5.02
CA LEU A 52 2.01 0.14 -5.14
C LEU A 52 2.58 -0.77 -6.23
N TYR A 53 2.03 -1.98 -6.40
CA TYR A 53 2.41 -2.86 -7.49
C TYR A 53 2.22 -2.19 -8.87
N TYR A 54 1.01 -1.66 -9.11
CA TYR A 54 0.70 -1.00 -10.37
C TYR A 54 1.40 0.34 -10.57
N GLN A 55 1.89 0.98 -9.51
CA GLN A 55 2.61 2.24 -9.63
C GLN A 55 4.13 2.07 -9.73
N LEU A 56 4.71 1.01 -9.16
CA LEU A 56 6.17 0.85 -9.08
C LEU A 56 6.73 -0.30 -9.91
N TYR A 57 5.95 -1.35 -10.18
CA TYR A 57 6.49 -2.63 -10.66
C TYR A 57 5.84 -3.13 -11.94
N ALA A 58 4.53 -2.96 -12.08
CA ALA A 58 3.73 -3.68 -13.09
C ALA A 58 4.12 -3.41 -14.55
N GLY A 59 4.79 -2.27 -14.84
CA GLY A 59 5.33 -1.98 -16.16
C GLY A 59 6.30 -3.07 -16.65
N PHE A 60 7.13 -3.62 -15.75
CA PHE A 60 8.22 -4.55 -16.07
C PHE A 60 8.12 -5.92 -15.38
N PHE A 61 7.49 -5.99 -14.19
CA PHE A 61 7.34 -7.23 -13.41
C PHE A 61 5.96 -7.84 -13.62
N VAL A 62 5.68 -8.30 -14.84
CA VAL A 62 4.38 -8.78 -15.29
C VAL A 62 3.92 -10.05 -14.59
N ASN A 63 4.83 -11.00 -14.37
CA ASN A 63 4.50 -12.27 -13.74
C ASN A 63 4.20 -12.09 -12.25
N LEU A 64 4.77 -11.06 -11.61
CA LEU A 64 4.49 -10.74 -10.21
C LEU A 64 2.99 -10.52 -9.96
N GLU A 65 2.21 -9.99 -10.91
CA GLU A 65 0.74 -9.89 -10.78
C GLU A 65 0.09 -11.24 -10.45
N SER A 66 0.55 -12.31 -11.09
CA SER A 66 -0.03 -13.64 -10.89
C SER A 66 0.17 -14.13 -9.46
N LEU A 67 1.30 -13.82 -8.84
CA LEU A 67 1.54 -14.08 -7.42
C LEU A 67 0.61 -13.25 -6.55
N LEU A 68 0.52 -11.93 -6.78
CA LEU A 68 -0.33 -11.03 -6.00
C LEU A 68 -1.80 -11.49 -6.05
N LYS A 69 -2.28 -11.82 -7.25
CA LYS A 69 -3.61 -12.35 -7.48
C LYS A 69 -3.84 -13.65 -6.74
N GLN A 70 -2.93 -14.62 -6.87
CA GLN A 70 -3.06 -15.90 -6.18
C GLN A 70 -3.14 -15.70 -4.66
N GLN A 71 -2.23 -14.91 -4.08
CA GLN A 71 -2.18 -14.66 -2.64
C GLN A 71 -3.40 -13.86 -2.15
N THR A 72 -3.89 -12.90 -2.95
CA THR A 72 -5.11 -12.16 -2.60
C THR A 72 -6.36 -13.05 -2.63
N LEU A 73 -6.47 -13.94 -3.61
CA LEU A 73 -7.58 -14.90 -3.69
C LEU A 73 -7.52 -15.95 -2.57
N GLU A 74 -6.32 -16.40 -2.20
CA GLU A 74 -6.12 -17.28 -1.03
C GLU A 74 -6.60 -16.60 0.27
N TRP A 75 -6.26 -15.33 0.45
CA TRP A 75 -6.73 -14.54 1.59
C TRP A 75 -8.24 -14.28 1.57
N LEU A 76 -8.82 -14.04 0.39
CA LEU A 76 -10.27 -13.87 0.24
C LEU A 76 -11.03 -15.15 0.60
N ALA A 77 -10.45 -16.32 0.31
CA ALA A 77 -11.02 -17.60 0.70
C ALA A 77 -10.92 -17.85 2.22
N ASP A 78 -9.81 -17.45 2.84
CA ASP A 78 -9.63 -17.50 4.29
C ASP A 78 -8.77 -16.33 4.79
N ASN A 79 -9.41 -15.37 5.45
CA ASN A 79 -8.75 -14.15 5.93
C ASN A 79 -7.85 -14.37 7.17
N THR A 80 -7.75 -15.61 7.67
CA THR A 80 -6.78 -16.01 8.70
C THR A 80 -5.40 -16.28 8.11
N HIS A 81 -5.30 -16.48 6.79
CA HIS A 81 -4.06 -16.70 6.03
C HIS A 81 -3.27 -15.41 5.83
N ASP A 82 -2.87 -14.75 6.91
CA ASP A 82 -2.15 -13.48 6.86
C ASP A 82 -0.70 -13.59 6.38
N TRP A 83 -0.17 -14.79 6.14
CA TRP A 83 1.10 -14.95 5.43
C TRP A 83 1.00 -14.50 3.97
N THR A 84 -0.19 -14.47 3.39
CA THR A 84 -0.41 -14.07 1.98
C THR A 84 0.02 -12.62 1.71
N ILE A 85 -0.36 -11.67 2.57
CA ILE A 85 0.05 -10.27 2.45
C ILE A 85 1.56 -10.11 2.65
N GLY A 86 2.14 -10.90 3.57
CA GLY A 86 3.58 -10.95 3.79
C GLY A 86 4.32 -11.50 2.57
N THR A 87 3.81 -12.56 1.94
CA THR A 87 4.35 -13.14 0.69
C THR A 87 4.35 -12.10 -0.43
N ILE A 88 3.28 -11.32 -0.59
CA ILE A 88 3.23 -10.26 -1.59
C ILE A 88 4.37 -9.26 -1.38
N VAL A 89 4.47 -8.69 -0.17
CA VAL A 89 5.44 -7.65 0.15
C VAL A 89 6.88 -8.18 0.12
N GLU A 90 7.10 -9.42 0.54
CA GLU A 90 8.40 -10.11 0.48
C GLU A 90 8.95 -10.15 -0.95
N ASN A 91 8.09 -10.43 -1.93
CA ASN A 91 8.50 -10.52 -3.33
C ASN A 91 8.60 -9.15 -3.98
N MET A 92 7.68 -8.21 -3.67
CA MET A 92 7.78 -6.83 -4.16
C MET A 92 9.09 -6.16 -3.73
N ALA A 93 9.47 -6.29 -2.45
CA ALA A 93 10.69 -5.69 -1.91
C ALA A 93 11.99 -6.24 -2.55
N ARG A 94 11.94 -7.37 -3.27
CA ARG A 94 13.10 -7.93 -3.98
C ARG A 94 13.23 -7.43 -5.40
N CYS A 95 12.14 -6.95 -5.98
CA CYS A 95 12.13 -6.36 -7.30
C CYS A 95 12.74 -4.97 -7.27
N GLU A 96 13.30 -4.55 -8.40
CA GLU A 96 13.70 -3.16 -8.59
C GLU A 96 12.44 -2.31 -8.80
N THR A 97 12.36 -1.17 -8.11
CA THR A 97 11.23 -0.25 -8.21
C THR A 97 11.45 0.76 -9.32
N CYS A 98 10.36 1.19 -9.97
CA CYS A 98 10.38 2.31 -10.90
C CYS A 98 9.65 3.54 -10.33
N ILE A 99 10.40 4.47 -9.74
CA ILE A 99 9.85 5.70 -9.14
C ILE A 99 9.35 6.68 -10.21
N GLU A 100 9.98 6.72 -11.38
CA GLU A 100 9.54 7.51 -12.53
C GLU A 100 8.16 7.06 -12.98
N PHE A 101 7.95 5.74 -13.00
CA PHE A 101 6.65 5.17 -13.35
C PHE A 101 5.57 5.53 -12.32
N TYR A 102 5.91 5.54 -11.03
CA TYR A 102 5.02 6.04 -9.97
C TYR A 102 4.60 7.49 -10.24
N ARG A 103 5.57 8.37 -10.54
CA ARG A 103 5.33 9.79 -10.86
C ARG A 103 4.49 9.97 -12.13
N ILE A 104 4.77 9.20 -13.18
CA ILE A 104 4.00 9.20 -14.43
C ILE A 104 2.54 8.81 -14.18
N SER A 105 2.33 7.73 -13.42
CA SER A 105 0.99 7.22 -13.13
C SER A 105 0.11 8.20 -12.32
N ARG A 106 0.75 9.19 -11.66
CA ARG A 106 0.12 10.27 -10.90
C ARG A 106 0.05 11.59 -11.67
N GLY A 107 0.61 11.65 -12.89
CA GLY A 107 0.68 12.89 -13.69
C GLY A 107 1.72 13.90 -13.20
N GLU A 108 2.65 13.49 -12.33
CA GLU A 108 3.73 14.32 -11.79
C GLU A 108 4.95 14.37 -12.72
N LEU A 109 5.03 13.41 -13.66
CA LEU A 109 6.05 13.31 -14.69
C LEU A 109 5.37 12.92 -16.01
N SER A 110 5.77 13.51 -17.12
CA SER A 110 5.23 13.13 -18.42
C SER A 110 5.75 11.75 -18.84
N ALA A 111 4.90 10.94 -19.49
CA ALA A 111 5.34 9.67 -20.05
C ALA A 111 6.23 9.90 -21.30
N PRO A 112 7.06 8.92 -21.69
CA PRO A 112 7.88 9.02 -22.90
C PRO A 112 7.06 9.34 -24.17
N PRO A 113 7.66 9.97 -25.20
CA PRO A 113 7.01 10.23 -26.48
C PRO A 113 6.33 8.96 -27.05
N GLY A 114 5.14 9.11 -27.62
CA GLY A 114 4.32 7.99 -28.10
C GLY A 114 3.42 7.34 -27.03
N LEU A 115 3.77 7.45 -25.73
CA LEU A 115 2.90 7.04 -24.62
C LEU A 115 2.15 8.23 -23.98
N SER A 116 2.74 9.43 -23.99
CA SER A 116 2.19 10.63 -23.31
C SER A 116 0.71 10.87 -23.56
N HIS A 117 0.29 10.99 -24.83
CA HIS A 117 -1.11 11.21 -25.19
C HIS A 117 -2.06 10.13 -24.62
N TRP A 118 -1.64 8.87 -24.57
CA TRP A 118 -2.45 7.78 -24.03
C TRP A 118 -2.56 7.85 -22.51
N VAL A 119 -1.44 8.14 -21.84
CA VAL A 119 -1.41 8.35 -20.39
C VAL A 119 -2.26 9.56 -19.99
N ASP A 120 -2.15 10.68 -20.72
CA ASP A 120 -2.95 11.89 -20.49
C ASP A 120 -4.45 11.61 -20.63
N ARG A 121 -4.85 10.82 -21.63
CA ARG A 121 -6.24 10.37 -21.79
C ARG A 121 -6.72 9.57 -20.58
N ILE A 122 -5.89 8.66 -20.04
CA ILE A 122 -6.23 7.90 -18.84
C ILE A 122 -6.35 8.81 -17.62
N LEU A 123 -5.42 9.74 -17.43
CA LEU A 123 -5.42 10.70 -16.31
C LEU A 123 -6.59 11.68 -16.38
N ALA A 124 -7.10 11.98 -17.57
CA ALA A 124 -8.24 12.87 -17.77
C ALA A 124 -9.60 12.24 -17.40
N ILE A 125 -9.71 10.91 -17.37
CA ILE A 125 -10.97 10.20 -17.05
C ILE A 125 -11.47 10.57 -15.64
N GLU A 126 -10.59 10.79 -14.67
CA GLU A 126 -10.96 11.16 -13.31
C GLU A 126 -11.51 12.59 -13.18
N ARG A 127 -11.34 13.44 -14.21
CA ARG A 127 -11.75 14.86 -14.18
C ARG A 127 -13.17 15.11 -14.70
N GLY A 128 -13.93 14.04 -14.97
CA GLY A 128 -15.30 14.12 -15.50
C GLY A 128 -16.38 14.33 -14.42
N ASN A 129 -17.47 15.01 -14.77
CA ASN A 129 -18.57 15.38 -13.85
C ASN A 129 -19.40 14.20 -13.29
N LEU A 130 -19.35 13.02 -13.91
CA LEU A 130 -20.16 11.85 -13.54
C LEU A 130 -19.39 10.78 -12.75
N GLY A 131 -18.12 11.06 -12.42
CA GLY A 131 -17.20 10.05 -11.92
C GLY A 131 -16.77 9.05 -13.01
N PRO A 132 -15.60 8.42 -12.87
CA PRO A 132 -15.09 7.56 -13.92
C PRO A 132 -15.81 6.20 -13.96
N LEU A 133 -16.03 5.64 -15.14
CA LEU A 133 -16.52 4.27 -15.32
C LEU A 133 -15.38 3.32 -15.71
N PRO A 134 -15.35 2.05 -15.24
CA PRO A 134 -14.32 1.08 -15.63
C PRO A 134 -14.17 0.92 -17.15
N SER A 135 -15.29 0.99 -17.88
CA SER A 135 -15.32 0.89 -19.34
C SER A 135 -14.55 2.00 -20.05
N GLU A 136 -14.43 3.18 -19.46
CA GLU A 136 -13.70 4.30 -20.06
C GLU A 136 -12.19 4.03 -20.05
N TYR A 137 -11.66 3.53 -18.94
CA TYR A 137 -10.25 3.13 -18.83
C TYR A 137 -9.92 2.00 -19.81
N PHE A 138 -10.75 0.95 -19.83
CA PHE A 138 -10.55 -0.17 -20.74
C PHE A 138 -10.64 0.24 -22.20
N LYS A 139 -11.58 1.13 -22.55
CA LYS A 139 -11.69 1.66 -23.92
C LYS A 139 -10.39 2.33 -24.38
N VAL A 140 -9.83 3.23 -23.57
CA VAL A 140 -8.56 3.91 -23.92
C VAL A 140 -7.41 2.90 -24.03
N PHE A 141 -7.34 1.94 -23.11
CA PHE A 141 -6.34 0.87 -23.15
C PHE A 141 -6.48 -0.02 -24.40
N ASP A 142 -7.70 -0.40 -24.76
CA ASP A 142 -7.97 -1.24 -25.92
C ASP A 142 -7.67 -0.55 -27.25
N GLU A 143 -8.01 0.74 -27.36
CA GLU A 143 -7.61 1.58 -28.50
C GLU A 143 -6.07 1.66 -28.62
N PHE A 144 -5.37 1.85 -27.49
CA PHE A 144 -3.91 1.85 -27.45
C PHE A 144 -3.34 0.51 -27.95
N VAL A 145 -3.87 -0.61 -27.45
CA VAL A 145 -3.43 -1.96 -27.82
C VAL A 145 -3.67 -2.20 -29.31
N ALA A 146 -4.82 -1.79 -29.84
CA ALA A 146 -5.16 -1.93 -31.25
C ALA A 146 -4.23 -1.11 -32.15
N LYS A 147 -4.01 0.18 -31.83
CA LYS A 147 -3.14 1.09 -32.60
C LYS A 147 -1.71 0.55 -32.67
N ASN A 148 -1.15 0.12 -31.54
CA ASN A 148 0.27 -0.22 -31.42
C ASN A 148 0.57 -1.70 -31.62
N GLY A 149 -0.46 -2.52 -31.85
CA GLY A 149 -0.31 -3.96 -32.06
C GLY A 149 0.25 -4.72 -30.86
N CYS A 150 0.11 -4.17 -29.65
CA CYS A 150 0.55 -4.80 -28.41
C CYS A 150 -0.25 -6.09 -28.13
N PHE A 151 0.34 -7.01 -27.36
CA PHE A 151 -0.34 -8.21 -26.85
C PHE A 151 -0.98 -9.17 -27.88
N LYS A 152 -0.69 -9.02 -29.19
CA LYS A 152 -1.26 -9.88 -30.26
C LYS A 152 -0.88 -11.36 -30.11
N VAL A 153 0.40 -11.61 -29.82
CA VAL A 153 0.96 -12.96 -29.64
C VAL A 153 1.67 -13.02 -28.29
N LYS A 154 2.78 -12.28 -28.17
CA LYS A 154 3.54 -12.17 -26.93
C LYS A 154 2.76 -11.33 -25.92
N GLY A 155 2.55 -11.90 -24.73
CA GLY A 155 1.83 -11.24 -23.63
C GLY A 155 0.31 -11.22 -23.72
N LYS A 156 -0.31 -11.94 -24.69
CA LYS A 156 -1.77 -12.11 -24.72
C LYS A 156 -2.33 -12.54 -23.34
N LYS A 157 -1.72 -13.55 -22.72
CA LYS A 157 -2.11 -14.02 -21.37
C LYS A 157 -1.96 -12.96 -20.28
N ALA A 158 -1.02 -12.04 -20.41
CA ALA A 158 -0.85 -10.95 -19.44
C ALA A 158 -2.00 -9.93 -19.55
N ARG A 159 -2.42 -9.62 -20.78
CA ARG A 159 -3.61 -8.81 -21.03
C ARG A 159 -4.87 -9.49 -20.48
N ASP A 160 -5.09 -10.77 -20.79
CA ASP A 160 -6.27 -11.51 -20.31
C ASP A 160 -6.28 -11.58 -18.77
N SER A 161 -5.13 -11.85 -18.16
CA SER A 161 -4.98 -11.89 -16.70
C SER A 161 -5.33 -10.55 -16.04
N PHE A 162 -4.98 -9.43 -16.68
CA PHE A 162 -5.26 -8.09 -16.17
C PHE A 162 -6.77 -7.85 -16.03
N TYR A 163 -7.58 -8.15 -17.05
CA TYR A 163 -9.04 -8.04 -16.93
C TYR A 163 -9.59 -8.98 -15.86
N ASP A 164 -9.14 -10.25 -15.85
CA ASP A 164 -9.56 -11.26 -14.88
C ASP A 164 -9.20 -10.87 -13.43
N THR A 165 -8.16 -10.05 -13.23
CA THR A 165 -7.77 -9.54 -11.90
C THR A 165 -8.84 -8.61 -11.34
N PHE A 166 -9.29 -7.62 -12.13
CA PHE A 166 -10.32 -6.67 -11.70
C PHE A 166 -11.73 -7.30 -11.67
N GLU A 167 -11.96 -8.36 -12.44
CA GLU A 167 -13.20 -9.14 -12.35
C GLU A 167 -13.30 -9.92 -11.03
N LYS A 168 -12.20 -10.56 -10.61
CA LYS A 168 -12.18 -11.45 -9.44
C LYS A 168 -11.95 -10.72 -8.11
N ILE A 169 -11.14 -9.66 -8.10
CA ILE A 169 -10.80 -8.92 -6.87
C ILE A 169 -11.62 -7.62 -6.81
N LYS A 170 -12.93 -7.79 -6.55
CA LYS A 170 -13.93 -6.70 -6.64
C LYS A 170 -13.75 -5.57 -5.62
N PHE A 171 -12.97 -5.80 -4.57
CA PHE A 171 -12.70 -4.77 -3.57
C PHE A 171 -11.64 -3.75 -4.00
N LEU A 172 -10.94 -3.98 -5.13
CA LEU A 172 -9.97 -3.02 -5.64
C LEU A 172 -10.70 -1.75 -6.07
N PRO A 173 -10.33 -0.58 -5.51
CA PRO A 173 -10.89 0.70 -5.90
C PRO A 173 -10.66 0.98 -7.39
N LEU A 174 -11.62 1.68 -8.00
CA LEU A 174 -11.55 2.03 -9.41
C LEU A 174 -10.33 2.90 -9.76
N GLU A 175 -9.87 3.73 -8.82
CA GLU A 175 -8.63 4.51 -8.94
C GLU A 175 -7.39 3.65 -9.24
N ILE A 176 -7.37 2.37 -8.82
CA ILE A 176 -6.26 1.46 -9.12
C ILE A 176 -6.27 1.06 -10.60
N LEU A 177 -7.44 1.01 -11.24
CA LEU A 177 -7.55 0.66 -12.65
C LEU A 177 -6.82 1.68 -13.54
N LYS A 178 -6.81 2.96 -13.16
CA LYS A 178 -5.99 4.00 -13.79
C LYS A 178 -4.52 3.57 -13.84
N TYR A 179 -3.93 3.26 -12.68
CA TYR A 179 -2.52 2.86 -12.58
C TYR A 179 -2.25 1.57 -13.36
N ALA A 180 -3.18 0.61 -13.29
CA ALA A 180 -3.07 -0.65 -14.00
C ALA A 180 -3.10 -0.49 -15.53
N CYS A 181 -4.01 0.32 -16.08
CA CYS A 181 -4.05 0.62 -17.51
C CYS A 181 -2.75 1.26 -17.98
N ILE A 182 -2.25 2.28 -17.26
CA ILE A 182 -0.97 2.93 -17.57
C ILE A 182 0.14 1.87 -17.55
N ALA A 183 0.26 1.07 -16.49
CA ALA A 183 1.26 0.00 -16.40
C ALA A 183 1.23 -0.98 -17.57
N ARG A 184 0.02 -1.40 -17.96
CA ARG A 184 -0.16 -2.33 -19.07
C ARG A 184 0.15 -1.71 -20.43
N MET A 185 0.04 -0.39 -20.59
CA MET A 185 0.56 0.28 -21.79
C MET A 185 2.08 0.13 -21.88
N PHE A 186 2.81 0.41 -20.79
CA PHE A 186 4.27 0.22 -20.73
C PHE A 186 4.65 -1.23 -20.97
N THR A 187 3.98 -2.19 -20.33
CA THR A 187 4.20 -3.62 -20.59
C THR A 187 4.00 -3.96 -22.06
N GLY A 188 2.92 -3.47 -22.67
CA GLY A 188 2.58 -3.80 -24.05
C GLY A 188 3.68 -3.39 -25.02
N VAL A 189 4.18 -2.16 -24.86
CA VAL A 189 5.31 -1.64 -25.65
C VAL A 189 6.59 -2.40 -25.37
N PHE A 190 6.93 -2.59 -24.09
CA PHE A 190 8.15 -3.28 -23.68
C PHE A 190 8.28 -4.66 -24.34
N LEU A 191 7.16 -5.35 -24.53
CA LEU A 191 7.11 -6.67 -25.16
C LEU A 191 7.10 -6.66 -26.70
N LEU A 192 6.97 -5.50 -27.36
CA LEU A 192 7.13 -5.40 -28.81
C LEU A 192 8.56 -5.72 -29.24
N ASP A 193 9.54 -5.38 -28.39
CA ASP A 193 10.91 -5.84 -28.57
C ASP A 193 10.99 -7.37 -28.36
N SER A 194 11.49 -8.06 -29.37
CA SER A 194 11.67 -9.50 -29.35
C SER A 194 12.69 -9.96 -28.30
N GLY A 195 13.71 -9.14 -28.00
CA GLY A 195 14.76 -9.42 -27.02
C GLY A 195 14.30 -9.26 -25.56
N ASN A 196 13.25 -8.47 -25.32
CA ASN A 196 12.68 -8.30 -23.98
C ASN A 196 11.90 -9.53 -23.55
N GLY A 197 11.83 -9.79 -22.24
CA GLY A 197 11.11 -10.94 -21.70
C GLY A 197 10.34 -10.56 -20.45
N PHE A 198 9.47 -11.46 -20.01
CA PHE A 198 8.88 -11.29 -18.68
C PHE A 198 9.92 -11.50 -17.59
N ASP A 199 9.67 -10.89 -16.44
CA ASP A 199 10.39 -11.17 -15.20
C ASP A 199 10.34 -12.67 -14.85
N ARG A 200 11.35 -13.14 -14.13
CA ARG A 200 11.47 -14.55 -13.75
C ARG A 200 10.39 -14.91 -12.73
N LYS A 201 9.81 -16.11 -12.86
CA LYS A 201 8.83 -16.68 -11.92
C LYS A 201 9.50 -17.37 -10.74
N VAL A 202 10.25 -16.61 -9.95
CA VAL A 202 10.91 -17.12 -8.74
C VAL A 202 10.40 -16.33 -7.54
N TYR A 203 9.59 -16.99 -6.71
CA TYR A 203 8.91 -16.34 -5.59
C TYR A 203 9.20 -17.06 -4.28
N ILE A 204 9.27 -16.27 -3.21
CA ILE A 204 9.33 -16.76 -1.84
C ILE A 204 7.90 -16.80 -1.30
N ILE A 205 7.42 -17.98 -0.92
CA ILE A 205 6.10 -18.15 -0.31
C ILE A 205 6.27 -18.28 1.19
N LEU A 206 5.84 -17.26 1.94
CA LEU A 206 5.85 -17.30 3.40
C LEU A 206 4.78 -18.26 3.91
N GLN A 207 5.07 -18.87 5.05
CA GLN A 207 4.17 -19.74 5.79
C GLN A 207 3.76 -19.07 7.10
N LYS A 208 2.72 -19.61 7.74
CA LYS A 208 2.23 -19.16 9.06
C LYS A 208 3.35 -18.95 10.10
N LYS A 209 4.33 -19.86 10.13
CA LYS A 209 5.46 -19.79 11.07
C LYS A 209 6.38 -18.60 10.81
N ASP A 210 6.50 -18.15 9.57
CA ASP A 210 7.42 -17.08 9.18
C ASP A 210 6.87 -15.71 9.58
N VAL A 211 5.55 -15.61 9.76
CA VAL A 211 4.84 -14.35 10.02
C VAL A 211 4.32 -14.23 11.46
N VAL A 212 4.51 -15.27 12.27
CA VAL A 212 4.09 -15.29 13.69
C VAL A 212 4.69 -14.14 14.51
N VAL A 213 5.86 -13.64 14.10
CA VAL A 213 6.54 -12.53 14.76
C VAL A 213 5.75 -11.23 14.67
N TYR A 214 4.92 -11.05 13.63
CA TYR A 214 4.16 -9.81 13.38
C TYR A 214 2.75 -9.79 14.00
N LYS A 215 2.27 -10.95 14.48
CA LYS A 215 0.96 -11.08 15.13
C LYS A 215 0.86 -10.17 16.34
N ASN A 216 -0.37 -9.69 16.60
CA ASN A 216 -0.69 -8.94 17.81
C ASN A 216 -0.25 -9.71 19.06
N LYS A 217 0.55 -9.04 19.88
CA LYS A 217 0.93 -9.58 21.19
C LYS A 217 -0.16 -9.25 22.21
N PRO A 218 -0.43 -10.14 23.17
CA PRO A 218 -1.44 -9.88 24.19
C PRO A 218 -1.02 -8.69 25.06
N PHE A 219 -2.02 -7.88 25.45
CA PHE A 219 -1.87 -6.89 26.50
C PHE A 219 -1.76 -7.58 27.85
N VAL A 220 -1.00 -6.96 28.75
CA VAL A 220 -0.88 -7.40 30.13
C VAL A 220 -1.47 -6.30 30.99
N GLN A 221 -2.46 -6.66 31.80
CA GLN A 221 -3.12 -5.76 32.72
C GLN A 221 -2.11 -4.91 33.51
N ASN A 222 -2.35 -3.59 33.58
CA ASN A 222 -1.50 -2.58 34.23
C ASN A 222 -0.06 -2.48 33.68
N LYS A 223 0.22 -3.02 32.49
CA LYS A 223 1.56 -3.02 31.86
C LYS A 223 1.52 -2.74 30.36
N SER A 224 0.43 -2.17 29.87
CA SER A 224 0.16 -1.96 28.45
C SER A 224 1.12 -0.95 27.83
N TRP A 225 1.57 0.04 28.59
CA TRP A 225 2.67 0.96 28.24
C TRP A 225 3.96 0.26 27.76
N ARG A 226 4.20 -1.01 28.12
CA ARG A 226 5.38 -1.77 27.67
C ARG A 226 5.30 -2.19 26.21
N ILE A 227 4.10 -2.27 25.63
CA ILE A 227 3.92 -2.79 24.28
C ILE A 227 4.63 -1.90 23.26
N LEU A 228 4.56 -0.58 23.42
CA LEU A 228 5.20 0.38 22.52
C LEU A 228 6.71 0.24 22.55
N ARG A 229 7.30 0.10 23.74
CA ARG A 229 8.75 -0.11 23.92
C ARG A 229 9.24 -1.39 23.23
N ARG A 230 8.42 -2.43 23.22
CA ARG A 230 8.75 -3.75 22.65
C ARG A 230 8.47 -3.84 21.15
N GLU A 231 7.39 -3.22 20.69
CA GLU A 231 6.82 -3.47 19.36
C GLU A 231 7.05 -2.32 18.36
N CYS A 232 7.24 -1.06 18.81
CA CYS A 232 7.66 0.02 17.93
C CYS A 232 9.12 -0.21 17.53
N LYS A 233 9.36 -0.84 16.38
CA LYS A 233 10.71 -1.24 15.94
C LYS A 233 11.42 -0.16 15.12
N TYR A 234 10.72 0.44 14.17
CA TYR A 234 11.30 1.36 13.21
C TYR A 234 10.74 2.78 13.38
N PRO A 235 11.54 3.82 13.09
CA PRO A 235 11.02 5.18 12.96
C PRO A 235 10.17 5.31 11.70
N LEU A 236 9.16 6.17 11.73
CA LEU A 236 8.42 6.54 10.53
C LEU A 236 9.33 7.22 9.52
N ASP A 237 9.19 6.88 8.25
CA ASP A 237 9.60 7.75 7.16
C ASP A 237 8.44 8.72 6.90
N LEU A 238 8.68 10.02 7.05
CA LEU A 238 7.65 11.05 6.92
C LEU A 238 7.54 11.53 5.47
N ALA A 239 6.32 11.74 5.02
CA ALA A 239 6.05 12.40 3.74
C ALA A 239 6.57 13.85 3.77
N PRO A 240 7.09 14.41 2.65
CA PRO A 240 7.67 15.76 2.62
C PRO A 240 6.72 16.88 3.06
N ASP A 241 5.41 16.69 2.87
CA ASP A 241 4.33 17.62 3.19
C ASP A 241 3.67 17.35 4.55
N TYR A 242 4.21 16.41 5.34
CA TYR A 242 3.66 16.07 6.64
C TYR A 242 3.89 17.18 7.67
N CYS A 243 2.79 17.77 8.17
CA CYS A 243 2.82 18.85 9.16
C CYS A 243 2.92 18.37 10.62
N GLY A 244 3.09 17.07 10.87
CA GLY A 244 3.23 16.51 12.23
C GLY A 244 1.91 16.06 12.87
N LEU A 245 2.03 15.30 13.96
CA LEU A 245 0.91 14.99 14.87
C LEU A 245 0.43 16.30 15.53
N PRO A 246 -0.89 16.53 15.72
CA PRO A 246 -1.35 17.59 16.60
C PRO A 246 -0.73 17.40 17.99
N ALA A 247 -0.19 18.49 18.57
CA ALA A 247 0.67 18.46 19.76
C ALA A 247 -0.02 17.97 21.05
N ASN A 248 -1.32 17.68 21.02
CA ASN A 248 -2.07 17.30 22.21
C ASN A 248 -2.07 15.77 22.36
N GLU A 249 -1.07 15.26 23.07
CA GLU A 249 -0.91 13.84 23.41
C GLU A 249 -2.13 13.30 24.21
N SER A 250 -2.95 14.17 24.80
CA SER A 250 -4.18 13.81 25.54
C SER A 250 -5.29 13.21 24.66
N ASP A 251 -5.28 13.45 23.35
CA ASP A 251 -6.42 13.12 22.47
C ASP A 251 -6.18 11.87 21.62
N TRP A 252 -5.16 11.07 21.96
CA TRP A 252 -4.80 9.87 21.19
C TRP A 252 -5.97 8.89 21.05
N LEU A 253 -6.85 8.82 22.06
CA LEU A 253 -8.01 7.94 22.07
C LEU A 253 -9.00 8.29 20.95
N ASN A 254 -9.24 9.59 20.73
CA ASN A 254 -10.10 10.12 19.67
C ASN A 254 -9.55 9.76 18.29
N HIS A 255 -8.22 9.92 18.10
CA HIS A 255 -7.56 9.53 16.85
C HIS A 255 -7.49 8.02 16.64
N ALA A 256 -7.36 7.25 17.72
CA ALA A 256 -7.30 5.79 17.70
C ALA A 256 -8.66 5.16 17.41
N TYR A 257 -9.78 5.75 17.85
CA TYR A 257 -11.14 5.21 17.61
C TYR A 257 -11.46 4.95 16.12
N ASN A 258 -10.83 5.71 15.22
CA ASN A 258 -10.98 5.52 13.78
C ASN A 258 -10.23 4.30 13.23
N SER A 259 -9.37 3.66 14.02
CA SER A 259 -8.77 2.37 13.68
C SER A 259 -9.65 1.22 14.14
N PRO A 260 -9.93 0.22 13.28
CA PRO A 260 -10.84 -0.87 13.63
C PRO A 260 -10.41 -1.64 14.90
N ILE A 261 -9.12 -1.85 15.11
CA ILE A 261 -8.66 -2.58 16.31
C ILE A 261 -8.88 -1.78 17.59
N TRP A 262 -8.70 -0.47 17.55
CA TRP A 262 -8.87 0.40 18.71
C TRP A 262 -10.34 0.64 18.98
N ARG A 263 -11.14 0.86 17.93
CA ARG A 263 -12.60 0.87 18.03
C ARG A 263 -13.14 -0.36 18.75
N GLN A 264 -12.73 -1.55 18.31
CA GLN A 264 -13.14 -2.80 18.93
C GLN A 264 -12.76 -2.86 20.41
N ARG A 265 -11.58 -2.37 20.79
CA ARG A 265 -11.13 -2.34 22.20
C ARG A 265 -11.94 -1.35 23.02
N ILE A 266 -12.26 -0.19 22.48
CA ILE A 266 -12.99 0.87 23.17
C ILE A 266 -14.47 0.47 23.35
N GLU A 267 -15.12 0.03 22.27
CA GLU A 267 -16.52 -0.41 22.28
C GLU A 267 -16.76 -1.63 23.18
N LYS A 268 -15.75 -2.51 23.34
CA LYS A 268 -15.81 -3.64 24.27
C LYS A 268 -16.06 -3.20 25.73
N TYR A 269 -15.64 -2.00 26.09
CA TYR A 269 -15.84 -1.41 27.42
C TYR A 269 -16.86 -0.28 27.35
N GLY A 270 -17.84 -0.33 26.45
CA GLY A 270 -18.92 0.67 26.40
C GLY A 270 -18.51 2.06 25.90
N GLY A 271 -17.31 2.20 25.34
CA GLY A 271 -16.85 3.46 24.76
C GLY A 271 -17.45 3.74 23.38
N SER A 272 -17.76 5.01 23.09
CA SER A 272 -18.33 5.47 21.82
C SER A 272 -17.81 6.84 21.43
N LEU A 273 -17.88 7.19 20.15
CA LEU A 273 -17.51 8.51 19.63
C LEU A 273 -18.75 9.43 19.62
N THR A 274 -18.67 10.60 20.25
CA THR A 274 -19.74 11.62 20.19
C THR A 274 -19.74 12.35 18.85
N ASP A 275 -20.80 13.14 18.59
CA ASP A 275 -20.91 13.98 17.39
C ASP A 275 -19.79 15.03 17.32
N GLU A 276 -19.21 15.42 18.45
CA GLU A 276 -18.05 16.31 18.55
C GLU A 276 -16.69 15.60 18.31
N GLY A 277 -16.70 14.28 18.08
CA GLY A 277 -15.49 13.50 17.83
C GLY A 277 -14.68 13.16 19.09
N ILE A 278 -15.34 13.14 20.25
CA ILE A 278 -14.73 12.81 21.54
C ILE A 278 -15.15 11.40 21.93
N VAL A 279 -14.20 10.58 22.39
CA VAL A 279 -14.51 9.26 22.94
C VAL A 279 -14.99 9.41 24.37
N VAL A 280 -16.17 8.86 24.66
CA VAL A 280 -16.77 8.80 26.00
C VAL A 280 -17.13 7.36 26.35
N PHE A 281 -17.04 7.02 27.62
CA PHE A 281 -17.49 5.73 28.16
C PHE A 281 -18.86 5.89 28.82
N ASP A 282 -19.61 4.79 28.83
CA ASP A 282 -20.95 4.73 29.42
C ASP A 282 -20.95 4.89 30.95
N ASN A 283 -19.86 4.52 31.62
CA ASN A 283 -19.63 4.73 33.05
C ASN A 283 -18.13 4.71 33.41
N GLU A 284 -17.80 5.24 34.59
CA GLU A 284 -16.43 5.35 35.10
C GLU A 284 -15.77 3.98 35.33
N ASP A 285 -16.52 2.96 35.78
CA ASP A 285 -15.96 1.61 36.01
C ASP A 285 -15.42 1.01 34.70
N ASN A 286 -16.16 1.17 33.60
CA ASN A 286 -15.79 0.69 32.28
C ASN A 286 -14.58 1.45 31.70
N GLU A 287 -14.54 2.77 31.89
CA GLU A 287 -13.39 3.60 31.53
C GLU A 287 -12.13 3.15 32.28
N GLU A 288 -12.23 2.97 33.60
CA GLU A 288 -11.11 2.49 34.42
C GLU A 288 -10.63 1.11 33.94
N GLN A 289 -11.55 0.19 33.67
CA GLN A 289 -11.21 -1.14 33.14
C GLN A 289 -10.54 -1.04 31.76
N PHE A 290 -10.98 -0.15 30.88
CA PHE A 290 -10.31 0.08 29.60
C PHE A 290 -8.86 0.54 29.82
N HIS A 291 -8.64 1.54 30.68
CA HIS A 291 -7.30 2.07 30.96
C HIS A 291 -6.38 1.03 31.61
N ILE A 292 -6.89 0.24 32.55
CA ILE A 292 -6.20 -0.91 33.15
C ILE A 292 -5.65 -1.87 32.09
N TRP A 293 -6.39 -2.08 31.00
CA TRP A 293 -6.01 -3.01 29.93
C TRP A 293 -5.24 -2.37 28.77
N TYR A 294 -5.46 -1.10 28.48
CA TYR A 294 -5.03 -0.51 27.20
C TYR A 294 -4.37 0.86 27.31
N ASN A 295 -4.25 1.45 28.50
CA ASN A 295 -3.55 2.72 28.62
C ASN A 295 -2.08 2.56 28.20
N MET A 296 -1.67 3.39 27.25
CA MET A 296 -0.36 3.31 26.61
C MET A 296 0.66 4.26 27.24
N GLU A 297 0.22 5.20 28.08
CA GLU A 297 1.07 6.19 28.79
C GLU A 297 2.08 6.82 27.82
N ILE A 298 1.57 7.52 26.81
CA ILE A 298 2.33 8.06 25.68
C ILE A 298 3.39 9.06 26.17
N ASP A 299 2.99 9.94 27.07
CA ASP A 299 3.78 10.98 27.72
C ASP A 299 4.88 10.40 28.62
N GLU A 300 4.69 9.19 29.16
CA GLU A 300 5.70 8.46 29.94
C GLU A 300 6.60 7.53 29.11
N GLN A 301 6.47 7.55 27.79
CA GLN A 301 7.32 6.72 26.93
C GLN A 301 8.78 7.24 26.90
N PRO A 302 9.77 6.33 26.79
CA PRO A 302 11.16 6.72 26.62
C PRO A 302 11.34 7.53 25.33
N LYS A 303 12.27 8.49 25.35
CA LYS A 303 12.59 9.34 24.20
C LYS A 303 12.82 8.56 22.91
N CYS A 304 13.47 7.40 22.97
CA CYS A 304 13.74 6.57 21.79
C CYS A 304 12.47 5.96 21.14
N VAL A 305 11.36 5.82 21.88
CA VAL A 305 10.05 5.42 21.35
C VAL A 305 9.39 6.63 20.72
N ILE A 306 9.39 7.77 21.41
CA ILE A 306 8.83 9.04 20.91
C ILE A 306 9.52 9.46 19.61
N GLU A 307 10.84 9.32 19.51
CA GLU A 307 11.61 9.60 18.29
C GLU A 307 11.18 8.71 17.10
N LYS A 308 10.69 7.49 17.34
CA LYS A 308 10.16 6.63 16.27
C LYS A 308 8.84 7.16 15.71
N TRP A 309 7.98 7.71 16.56
CA TRP A 309 6.74 8.35 16.12
C TRP A 309 6.98 9.71 15.46
N ARG A 310 7.97 10.46 15.94
CA ARG A 310 8.39 11.71 15.27
C ARG A 310 8.93 11.46 13.88
N GLY A 311 9.57 10.30 13.67
CA GLY A 311 10.01 9.87 12.35
C GLY A 311 11.18 10.68 11.78
N VAL A 312 11.48 10.43 10.52
CA VAL A 312 12.55 11.07 9.74
C VAL A 312 11.99 11.48 8.38
N ASN A 313 12.26 12.70 7.96
CA ASN A 313 11.84 13.17 6.64
C ASN A 313 12.45 12.31 5.53
N SER A 314 11.58 11.77 4.69
CA SER A 314 12.02 11.01 3.52
C SER A 314 12.52 11.94 2.40
N ASN A 315 13.63 11.58 1.77
CA ASN A 315 14.08 12.22 0.54
C ASN A 315 13.83 11.27 -0.63
N LEU A 316 12.83 11.59 -1.47
CA LEU A 316 12.47 10.80 -2.64
C LEU A 316 13.33 11.10 -3.87
N GLU A 317 14.03 12.23 -3.92
CA GLU A 317 14.82 12.65 -5.09
C GLU A 317 16.06 11.78 -5.31
N LYS A 318 16.49 11.02 -4.29
CA LYS A 318 17.63 10.11 -4.39
C LYS A 318 17.35 8.82 -5.17
N TYR A 319 16.08 8.50 -5.44
CA TYR A 319 15.71 7.29 -6.15
C TYR A 319 15.55 7.58 -7.63
N ALA A 320 16.03 6.65 -8.45
CA ALA A 320 15.83 6.63 -9.90
C ALA A 320 15.79 5.17 -10.36
N CYS A 321 15.12 4.90 -11.48
CA CYS A 321 15.12 3.60 -12.11
C CYS A 321 15.97 3.62 -13.38
N GLU A 322 17.26 3.32 -13.23
CA GLU A 322 18.20 3.34 -14.34
C GLU A 322 17.78 2.45 -15.52
N PRO A 323 17.25 1.23 -15.31
CA PRO A 323 16.74 0.43 -16.43
C PRO A 323 15.58 1.09 -17.17
N PHE A 324 14.68 1.77 -16.45
CA PHE A 324 13.60 2.53 -17.06
C PHE A 324 14.14 3.72 -17.84
N ASN A 325 15.07 4.49 -17.26
CA ASN A 325 15.64 5.68 -17.91
C ASN A 325 16.41 5.30 -19.17
N ALA A 326 17.19 4.21 -19.13
CA ALA A 326 17.86 3.64 -20.29
C ALA A 326 16.86 3.19 -21.37
N TRP A 327 15.82 2.45 -21.00
CA TRP A 327 14.76 2.04 -21.92
C TRP A 327 14.03 3.25 -22.54
N ALA A 328 13.60 4.21 -21.73
CA ALA A 328 12.86 5.39 -22.16
C ALA A 328 13.65 6.29 -23.11
N SER A 329 14.98 6.36 -22.97
CA SER A 329 15.86 7.15 -23.84
C SER A 329 16.06 6.55 -25.24
N THR A 330 15.91 5.23 -25.38
CA THR A 330 16.06 4.50 -26.65
C THR A 330 14.72 4.14 -27.28
N TYR A 331 13.64 4.28 -26.50
CA TYR A 331 12.29 3.96 -26.90
C TYR A 331 11.81 4.84 -28.05
N THR A 332 11.39 4.19 -29.13
CA THR A 332 10.73 4.83 -30.27
C THR A 332 9.39 4.15 -30.53
N LEU A 333 8.34 4.95 -30.56
CA LEU A 333 7.03 4.56 -31.04
C LEU A 333 6.52 5.71 -31.88
N GLU A 334 6.12 5.43 -33.11
CA GLU A 334 5.59 6.44 -34.01
C GLU A 334 4.32 7.05 -33.38
N VAL A 335 4.28 8.39 -33.34
CA VAL A 335 3.22 9.18 -32.68
C VAL A 335 1.89 9.03 -33.42
#